data_AF-A0A2S9GIM6-F1
#
_entry.id   AF-A0A2S9GIM6-F1
#
_cell.length_a   1.000
_cell.length_b   1.000
_cell.length_c   1.000
_cell.angle_alpha   90.00
_cell.angle_beta   90.00
_cell.angle_gamma   90.00
#
_symmetry.space_group_name_H-M   'P 1'
#
loop_
_entity.id
_entity.type
_entity.pdbx_description
1 polymer ?
#
loop_
_entity_poly.entity_id
_entity_poly.type
_entity_poly.pdbx_seq_one_letter_code
_entity_poly.pdbx_strand_id
1 'polypeptide(L)'
;KGIFPAVDPLASSSTILDPSVVGEEHYRVAQEVIRILQRYKDPQDIIAILGVDELAEEDKQLVQRARRIERFLSQNMMAAEQFTG
;
A
#
# COMPACT_ATOMS: atom_id res chain seq x y z
N LYS A 1 -12.07 3.89 0.53
CA LYS A 1 -10.92 4.40 -0.26
C LYS A 1 -11.11 4.27 -1.79
N GLY A 2 -12.15 3.59 -2.32
CA GLY A 2 -12.37 3.52 -3.78
C GLY A 2 -11.25 2.82 -4.55
N ILE A 3 -10.48 1.96 -3.88
CA ILE A 3 -9.35 1.22 -4.46
C ILE A 3 -9.92 -0.12 -4.96
N PHE A 4 -9.77 -0.35 -6.26
CA PHE A 4 -10.17 -1.61 -6.91
C PHE A 4 -8.96 -2.19 -7.65
N PRO A 5 -8.71 -3.51 -7.56
CA PRO A 5 -9.44 -4.49 -6.75
C PRO A 5 -9.22 -4.26 -5.24
N ALA A 6 -10.22 -4.60 -4.42
CA ALA A 6 -10.20 -4.36 -2.97
C ALA A 6 -9.37 -5.41 -2.21
N VAL A 7 -8.13 -5.64 -2.65
CA VAL A 7 -7.17 -6.57 -2.05
C VAL A 7 -6.50 -5.90 -0.85
N ASP A 8 -6.41 -6.60 0.28
CA ASP A 8 -5.61 -6.17 1.42
C ASP A 8 -4.15 -6.68 1.25
N PRO A 9 -3.17 -5.79 0.97
CA PRO A 9 -1.78 -6.18 0.75
C PRO A 9 -1.06 -6.68 2.00
N LEU A 10 -1.61 -6.43 3.20
CA LEU A 10 -1.01 -6.86 4.47
C LEU A 10 -1.61 -8.18 4.97
N ALA A 11 -2.83 -8.50 4.56
CA ALA A 11 -3.47 -9.79 4.85
C ALA A 11 -3.17 -10.84 3.76
N SER A 12 -2.81 -10.42 2.56
CA SER A 12 -2.47 -11.31 1.45
C SER A 12 -1.04 -11.84 1.58
N SER A 13 -0.84 -13.14 1.30
CA SER A 13 0.48 -13.77 1.30
C SER A 13 0.60 -14.81 0.18
N SER A 14 1.83 -15.16 -0.18
CA SER A 14 2.13 -16.18 -1.18
C SER A 14 3.42 -16.91 -0.80
N THR A 15 3.41 -18.24 -0.90
CA THR A 15 4.62 -19.07 -0.70
C THR A 15 5.66 -18.89 -1.81
N ILE A 16 5.25 -18.32 -2.95
CA ILE A 16 6.12 -18.06 -4.10
C ILE A 16 6.89 -16.74 -3.95
N LEU A 17 6.54 -15.90 -2.96
CA LEU A 17 7.31 -14.69 -2.66
C LEU A 17 8.62 -15.04 -1.93
N ASP A 18 9.51 -15.70 -2.66
CA ASP A 18 10.82 -16.16 -2.24
C ASP A 18 11.88 -15.67 -3.26
N PRO A 19 13.04 -15.13 -2.82
CA PRO A 19 14.06 -14.61 -3.72
C PRO A 19 14.54 -15.62 -4.76
N SER A 20 14.54 -16.93 -4.44
CA SER A 20 14.95 -17.98 -5.36
C SER A 20 13.95 -18.22 -6.50
N VAL A 21 12.69 -17.79 -6.34
CA VAL A 21 11.63 -17.97 -7.34
C VAL A 21 11.37 -16.68 -8.10
N VAL A 22 11.23 -15.55 -7.40
CA VAL A 22 10.89 -14.27 -8.03
C VAL A 22 12.08 -13.35 -8.30
N GLY A 23 13.26 -13.71 -7.81
CA GLY A 23 14.46 -12.88 -7.86
C GLY A 23 14.57 -11.90 -6.68
N GLU A 24 15.81 -11.49 -6.40
CA GLU A 24 16.16 -10.60 -5.28
C GLU A 24 15.50 -9.22 -5.35
N GLU A 25 15.42 -8.64 -6.55
CA GLU A 25 14.86 -7.31 -6.73
C GLU A 25 13.36 -7.30 -6.43
N HIS A 26 12.60 -8.23 -7.01
CA HIS A 26 11.16 -8.34 -6.78
C HIS A 26 10.87 -8.60 -5.30
N TYR A 27 11.55 -9.57 -4.69
CA TYR A 27 11.38 -9.87 -3.27
C TYR A 27 11.62 -8.62 -2.40
N ARG A 28 12.73 -7.92 -2.63
CA ARG A 28 13.08 -6.73 -1.84
C ARG A 28 12.06 -5.61 -2.02
N VAL A 29 11.64 -5.32 -3.25
CA VAL A 29 10.65 -4.27 -3.52
C VAL A 29 9.32 -4.61 -2.85
N ALA A 30 8.86 -5.86 -2.93
CA ALA A 30 7.63 -6.31 -2.26
C ALA A 30 7.72 -6.18 -0.73
N GLN A 31 8.85 -6.58 -0.14
CA GLN A 31 9.09 -6.44 1.30
C GLN A 31 9.10 -4.96 1.75
N GLU A 32 9.69 -4.06 0.97
CA GLU A 32 9.66 -2.63 1.31
C GLU A 32 8.27 -2.00 1.17
N VAL A 33 7.50 -2.40 0.16
CA VAL A 33 6.10 -1.98 0.02
C VAL A 33 5.30 -2.40 1.25
N ILE A 34 5.41 -3.66 1.67
CA ILE A 34 4.75 -4.17 2.87
C ILE A 34 5.19 -3.39 4.12
N ARG A 35 6.50 -3.16 4.29
CA ARG A 35 7.03 -2.41 5.44
C ARG A 35 6.50 -0.99 5.52
N ILE A 36 6.43 -0.27 4.39
CA ILE A 36 5.88 1.09 4.34
C ILE A 36 4.40 1.07 4.73
N LEU A 37 3.62 0.12 4.21
CA LEU A 37 2.19 0.01 4.50
C LEU A 37 1.91 -0.41 5.95
N GLN A 38 2.76 -1.25 6.55
CA GLN A 38 2.66 -1.61 7.97
C GLN A 38 2.93 -0.40 8.86
N ARG A 39 4.04 0.32 8.63
CA ARG A 39 4.39 1.53 9.40
C ARG A 39 3.37 2.64 9.23
N TYR A 40 2.65 2.69 8.11
CA TYR A 40 1.60 3.67 7.89
C TYR A 40 0.37 3.46 8.81
N LYS A 41 0.18 2.27 9.39
CA LYS A 41 -0.94 2.04 10.32
C LYS A 41 -0.84 2.91 11.57
N ASP A 42 0.35 3.08 12.15
CA ASP A 42 0.48 3.81 13.41
C ASP A 42 0.12 5.30 13.27
N PRO A 43 0.62 6.04 12.25
CA PRO A 43 0.18 7.42 12.03
C PRO A 43 -1.29 7.53 11.62
N GLN A 44 -1.91 6.47 11.06
CA GLN A 44 -3.29 6.51 10.59
C GLN A 44 -4.28 6.73 11.75
N ASP A 45 -4.04 6.13 12.91
CA ASP A 45 -4.88 6.31 14.10
C ASP A 45 -4.76 7.74 14.66
N ILE A 46 -3.54 8.29 14.65
CA ILE A 46 -3.29 9.68 15.05
C ILE A 46 -4.00 10.65 14.10
N ILE A 47 -3.90 10.42 12.78
CA ILE A 47 -4.57 11.25 11.75
C ILE A 47 -6.08 11.27 11.96
N ALA A 48 -6.68 10.15 12.37
CA ALA A 48 -8.12 10.05 12.59
C ALA A 48 -8.62 10.92 13.77
N ILE A 49 -7.75 11.22 14.74
CA ILE A 49 -8.08 12.00 15.94
C ILE A 49 -7.65 13.46 15.79
N LEU A 50 -6.41 13.69 15.35
CA LEU A 50 -5.73 14.99 15.40
C LEU A 50 -5.59 15.66 14.02
N GLY A 51 -5.67 14.89 12.93
CA GLY A 51 -5.36 15.36 11.58
C GLY A 51 -3.89 15.16 11.19
N VAL A 52 -3.58 15.39 9.90
CA VAL A 52 -2.25 15.10 9.33
C VAL A 52 -1.20 16.14 9.76
N ASP A 53 -1.63 17.37 10.07
CA ASP A 53 -0.72 18.48 10.35
C ASP A 53 0.05 18.31 11.66
N GLU A 54 -0.49 17.53 12.59
CA GLU A 54 0.09 17.22 13.90
C GLU A 54 1.18 16.12 13.87
N LEU A 55 1.40 15.49 12.71
CA LEU A 55 2.46 14.49 12.55
C LEU A 55 3.85 15.13 12.43
N ALA A 56 4.87 14.41 12.90
CA ALA A 56 6.26 14.74 12.61
C ALA A 56 6.51 14.70 11.09
N GLU A 57 7.49 15.48 10.61
CA GLU A 57 7.75 15.62 9.18
C GLU A 57 8.13 14.28 8.51
N GLU A 58 8.84 13.42 9.24
CA GLU A 58 9.19 12.07 8.78
C GLU A 58 7.95 11.18 8.59
N ASP A 59 6.98 11.27 9.50
CA ASP A 59 5.72 10.53 9.41
C ASP A 59 4.83 11.08 8.29
N LYS A 60 4.85 12.41 8.07
CA LYS A 60 4.18 13.01 6.90
C LYS A 60 4.72 12.44 5.60
N GLN A 61 6.04 12.30 5.47
CA GLN A 61 6.64 11.68 4.29
C GLN A 61 6.26 10.21 4.15
N LEU A 62 6.23 9.44 5.25
CA LEU A 62 5.79 8.05 5.26
C LEU A 62 4.33 7.92 4.78
N VAL A 63 3.42 8.73 5.34
CA VAL A 63 2.00 8.78 4.98
C VAL A 63 1.82 9.12 3.50
N GLN A 64 2.57 10.09 2.97
CA GLN A 64 2.51 10.44 1.55
C GLN A 64 2.94 9.28 0.65
N ARG A 65 4.03 8.57 1.00
CA ARG A 65 4.49 7.40 0.25
C ARG A 65 3.47 6.26 0.29
N ALA A 66 2.96 5.94 1.48
CA ALA A 66 1.96 4.89 1.65
C ALA A 66 0.68 5.17 0.85
N ARG A 67 0.16 6.42 0.89
CA ARG A 67 -1.00 6.83 0.08
C ARG A 67 -0.75 6.69 -1.43
N ARG A 68 0.47 6.98 -1.91
CA ARG A 68 0.83 6.78 -3.33
C ARG A 68 0.84 5.30 -3.69
N ILE A 69 1.42 4.45 -2.84
CA ILE A 69 1.44 3.00 -3.03
C ILE A 69 0.00 2.44 -3.06
N GLU A 70 -0.84 2.77 -2.08
CA GLU A 70 -2.24 2.30 -2.03
C GLU A 70 -3.02 2.63 -3.30
N ARG A 71 -2.82 3.83 -3.87
CA ARG A 71 -3.44 4.23 -5.14
C ARG A 71 -2.82 3.51 -6.34
N PHE A 72 -1.51 3.33 -6.35
CA PHE A 72 -0.82 2.63 -7.43
C PHE A 72 -1.21 1.14 -7.53
N LEU A 73 -1.58 0.52 -6.41
CA LEU A 73 -2.11 -0.84 -6.39
C LEU A 73 -3.53 -0.95 -6.96
N SER A 74 -4.22 0.18 -7.19
CA SER A 74 -5.51 0.18 -7.89
C SER A 74 -5.32 0.11 -9.41
N GLN A 75 -6.20 -0.62 -10.08
CA GLN A 75 -6.21 -0.77 -11.53
C GLN A 75 -7.64 -0.85 -12.06
N ASN A 76 -7.87 -0.23 -13.22
CA ASN A 76 -9.09 -0.44 -13.97
C ASN A 76 -9.05 -1.82 -14.63
N MET A 77 -10.01 -2.66 -14.28
CA MET A 77 -10.09 -4.02 -14.79
C MET A 77 -10.85 -4.02 -16.12
N MET A 78 -10.35 -4.73 -17.13
CA MET A 78 -11.02 -4.85 -18.44
C MET A 78 -12.46 -5.37 -18.31
N ALA A 79 -12.72 -6.29 -17.39
CA ALA A 79 -14.07 -6.81 -17.12
C ALA A 79 -15.04 -5.77 -16.50
N ALA A 80 -14.50 -4.71 -15.89
CA ALA A 80 -15.28 -3.65 -15.27
C ALA A 80 -15.44 -2.42 -16.18
N GLU A 81 -14.93 -2.48 -17.41
CA GLU A 81 -14.96 -1.36 -18.36
C GLU A 81 -16.39 -0.81 -18.52
N GLN A 82 -17.38 -1.67 -18.76
CA GLN A 82 -18.79 -1.29 -18.93
C GLN A 82 -19.43 -0.52 -17.75
N PHE A 83 -18.83 -0.57 -16.55
CA PHE A 83 -19.33 0.11 -15.35
C PHE A 83 -18.48 1.32 -14.96
N THR A 84 -17.29 1.44 -15.55
CA THR A 84 -16.29 2.46 -15.21
C THR A 84 -15.95 3.38 -16.39
N GLY A 85 -16.44 3.07 -17.59
CA GLY A 85 -16.27 3.83 -18.84
C GLY A 85 -17.40 3.57 -19.85
#